data_AF-A0A7Y5X3U9-F1
#
_entry.id   AF-A0A7Y5X3U9-F1
#
_cell.length_a   1.000
_cell.length_b   1.000
_cell.length_c   1.000
_cell.angle_alpha   90.00
_cell.angle_beta   90.00
_cell.angle_gamma   90.00
#
_symmetry.space_group_name_H-M   'P 1'
#
loop_
_entity.id
_entity.type
_entity.pdbx_description
1 polymer ?
#
loop_
_entity_poly.entity_id
_entity_poly.type
_entity_poly.pdbx_seq_one_letter_code
_entity_poly.pdbx_strand_id
1 'polypeptide(L)'
;MKKAIGLALAVLATSVVAASAQGRPQVAAASAVANVSCKSTITLPLVTPVTGGAGFLGAEQGAWAKFAVTTLAKPLGLKVKFVLGDTPVEQGPAPAQALAQK
;
A
#
# COMPACT_ATOMS: atom_id res chain seq x y z
N MET A 1 -0.83 -21.50 41.64
CA MET A 1 0.16 -20.92 40.70
C MET A 1 0.32 -21.70 39.40
N LYS A 2 0.46 -23.04 39.40
CA LYS A 2 0.63 -23.84 38.16
C LYS A 2 -0.50 -23.69 37.13
N LYS A 3 -1.76 -23.57 37.57
CA LYS A 3 -2.93 -23.38 36.68
C LYS A 3 -2.99 -21.99 36.02
N ALA A 4 -2.50 -20.95 36.72
CA ALA A 4 -2.44 -19.59 36.18
C ALA A 4 -1.33 -19.44 35.12
N ILE A 5 -0.20 -20.13 35.32
CA ILE A 5 0.90 -20.19 34.36
C ILE A 5 0.46 -20.92 33.08
N GLY A 6 -0.26 -22.04 33.21
CA GLY A 6 -0.80 -22.77 32.05
C GLY A 6 -1.77 -21.95 31.21
N LEU A 7 -2.64 -21.16 31.85
CA LEU A 7 -3.58 -20.29 31.15
C LEU A 7 -2.87 -19.12 30.46
N ALA A 8 -1.87 -18.53 31.09
CA ALA A 8 -1.06 -17.46 30.49
C ALA A 8 -0.28 -17.95 29.26
N LEU A 9 0.27 -19.17 29.32
CA LEU A 9 0.99 -19.78 28.19
C LEU A 9 0.06 -20.08 27.00
N ALA A 10 -1.18 -20.52 27.28
CA ALA A 10 -2.18 -20.78 26.24
C ALA A 10 -2.63 -19.51 25.52
N VAL A 11 -2.80 -18.39 26.25
CA VAL A 11 -3.15 -17.08 25.67
C VAL A 11 -2.00 -16.50 24.84
N LEU A 12 -0.75 -16.73 25.26
CA LEU A 12 0.43 -16.33 24.49
C LEU A 12 0.60 -17.15 23.21
N ALA A 13 0.24 -18.43 23.22
CA ALA A 13 0.36 -19.27 22.03
C ALA A 13 -0.66 -18.92 20.93
N THR A 14 -1.89 -18.53 21.31
CA THR A 14 -2.94 -18.20 20.33
C THR A 14 -2.77 -16.83 19.68
N SER A 15 -2.12 -15.88 20.35
CA SER A 15 -1.85 -14.54 19.79
C SER A 15 -0.78 -14.56 18.68
N VAL A 16 0.19 -15.48 18.76
CA VAL A 16 1.23 -15.66 17.73
C VAL A 16 0.66 -16.25 16.43
N VAL A 17 -0.32 -17.16 16.53
CA VAL A 17 -0.97 -17.76 15.36
C VAL A 17 -1.91 -16.76 14.68
N ALA A 18 -2.65 -15.96 15.44
CA ALA A 18 -3.52 -14.91 14.89
C ALA A 18 -2.75 -13.81 14.12
N ALA A 19 -1.50 -13.51 14.53
CA ALA A 19 -0.64 -12.55 13.82
C ALA A 19 -0.07 -13.11 12.50
N SER A 20 -0.02 -14.44 12.33
CA SER A 20 0.48 -15.08 11.10
C SER A 20 -0.57 -15.21 9.98
N ALA A 21 -1.84 -14.93 10.28
CA ALA A 21 -2.94 -14.91 9.31
C ALA A 21 -3.11 -13.55 8.61
N GLN A 22 -2.18 -12.61 8.82
CA GLN A 22 -2.04 -11.49 7.90
C GLN A 22 -1.53 -12.06 6.58
N GLY A 23 -2.46 -12.31 5.64
CA GLY A 23 -2.12 -12.70 4.28
C GLY A 23 -1.07 -11.74 3.76
N ARG A 24 0.19 -12.19 3.76
CA ARG A 24 1.25 -11.51 3.05
C ARG A 24 0.82 -11.60 1.59
N PRO A 25 0.44 -10.51 0.92
CA PRO A 25 0.57 -10.54 -0.52
C PRO A 25 2.04 -10.89 -0.76
N GLN A 26 2.29 -11.99 -1.45
CA GLN A 26 3.58 -12.27 -2.05
C GLN A 26 3.78 -11.25 -3.17
N VAL A 27 3.83 -9.97 -2.82
CA VAL A 27 4.52 -8.98 -3.61
C VAL A 27 5.95 -9.44 -3.48
N ALA A 28 6.44 -10.14 -4.50
CA ALA A 28 7.88 -10.23 -4.72
C ALA A 28 8.39 -8.84 -4.41
N ALA A 29 9.15 -8.70 -3.32
CA ALA A 29 9.70 -7.42 -2.93
C ALA A 29 10.44 -6.96 -4.18
N ALA A 30 9.83 -6.00 -4.89
CA ALA A 30 10.48 -5.33 -5.97
C ALA A 30 11.57 -4.53 -5.26
N SER A 31 12.69 -5.19 -4.99
CA SER A 31 13.97 -4.58 -4.70
C SER A 31 14.48 -3.88 -5.95
N ALA A 32 13.60 -3.16 -6.65
CA ALA A 32 13.97 -1.94 -7.30
C ALA A 32 14.05 -0.91 -6.18
N VAL A 33 15.13 -0.96 -5.39
CA VAL A 33 15.74 0.30 -4.96
C VAL A 33 16.23 0.92 -6.26
N ALA A 34 15.29 1.47 -7.04
CA ALA A 34 15.61 2.32 -8.16
C ALA A 34 16.58 3.33 -7.58
N ASN A 35 17.64 3.63 -8.31
CA ASN A 35 18.56 4.70 -7.96
C ASN A 35 17.73 6.00 -7.95
N VAL A 36 17.04 6.29 -6.83
CA VAL A 36 16.13 7.42 -6.69
C VAL A 36 17.01 8.63 -6.60
N SER A 37 17.40 9.13 -7.76
CA SER A 37 18.06 10.41 -7.88
C SER A 37 17.06 11.46 -7.38
N CYS A 38 17.27 11.94 -6.15
CA CYS A 38 16.49 13.02 -5.56
C CYS A 38 16.63 14.35 -6.34
N LYS A 39 17.59 14.43 -7.28
CA LYS A 39 17.76 15.57 -8.20
C LYS A 39 16.73 15.59 -9.33
N SER A 40 16.24 14.43 -9.74
CA SER A 40 15.28 14.26 -10.83
C SER A 40 13.86 14.18 -10.31
N THR A 41 12.89 14.53 -11.16
CA THR A 41 11.47 14.38 -10.81
C THR A 41 11.12 12.91 -10.67
N ILE A 42 10.73 12.51 -9.46
CA ILE A 42 10.23 11.19 -9.11
C ILE A 42 8.79 11.09 -9.60
N THR A 43 8.48 10.11 -10.44
CA THR A 43 7.10 9.83 -10.81
C THR A 43 6.52 8.85 -9.81
N LEU A 44 5.44 9.23 -9.13
CA LEU A 44 4.74 8.39 -8.15
C LEU A 44 3.39 7.97 -8.75
N PRO A 45 3.30 6.77 -9.35
CA PRO A 45 2.05 6.22 -9.82
C PRO A 45 1.24 5.65 -8.65
N LEU A 46 -0.03 6.02 -8.56
CA LEU A 46 -1.03 5.36 -7.72
C LEU A 46 -2.14 4.83 -8.62
N VAL A 47 -2.52 3.58 -8.40
CA VAL A 47 -3.63 2.94 -9.10
C VAL A 47 -4.68 2.59 -8.05
N THR A 48 -5.90 3.08 -8.25
CA THR A 48 -7.00 2.88 -7.29
C THR A 48 -8.36 3.00 -8.01
N PRO A 49 -9.45 2.37 -7.51
CA PRO A 49 -10.77 2.50 -8.11
C PRO A 49 -11.31 3.91 -7.89
N VAL A 50 -11.20 4.78 -8.89
CA VAL A 50 -11.83 6.11 -8.88
C VAL A 50 -13.21 6.08 -9.55
N THR A 51 -13.51 5.02 -10.29
CA THR A 51 -14.85 4.72 -10.80
C THR A 51 -15.36 3.35 -10.34
N GLY A 52 -16.63 3.06 -10.59
CA GLY A 52 -17.30 1.84 -10.12
C GLY A 52 -17.80 1.93 -8.66
N GLY A 53 -18.32 0.83 -8.14
CA GLY A 53 -18.96 0.70 -6.83
C GLY A 53 -18.02 0.92 -5.64
N ALA A 54 -16.70 0.83 -5.85
CA ALA A 54 -15.69 1.22 -4.87
C ALA A 54 -15.04 2.58 -5.16
N GLY A 55 -15.57 3.36 -6.13
CA GLY A 55 -15.04 4.65 -6.56
C GLY A 55 -14.81 5.64 -5.41
N PHE A 56 -15.65 5.60 -4.39
CA PHE A 56 -15.52 6.46 -3.20
C PHE A 56 -14.24 6.14 -2.39
N LEU A 57 -13.84 4.87 -2.31
CA LEU A 57 -12.62 4.47 -1.60
C LEU A 57 -11.39 4.95 -2.36
N GLY A 58 -11.35 4.80 -3.68
CA GLY A 58 -10.20 5.26 -4.44
C GLY A 58 -10.14 6.77 -4.63
N ALA A 59 -11.29 7.46 -4.62
CA ALA A 59 -11.31 8.92 -4.53
C ALA A 59 -10.62 9.41 -3.24
N GLU A 60 -10.94 8.79 -2.10
CA GLU A 60 -10.31 9.13 -0.81
C GLU A 60 -8.82 8.79 -0.82
N GLN A 61 -8.44 7.59 -1.27
CA GLN A 61 -7.02 7.21 -1.41
C GLN A 61 -6.23 8.16 -2.31
N GLY A 62 -6.82 8.56 -3.44
CA GLY A 62 -6.24 9.53 -4.36
C GLY A 62 -6.07 10.91 -3.72
N ALA A 63 -7.05 11.36 -2.93
CA ALA A 63 -6.98 12.62 -2.19
C ALA A 63 -5.85 12.61 -1.15
N TRP A 64 -5.74 11.54 -0.35
CA TRP A 64 -4.68 11.38 0.64
C TRP A 64 -3.28 11.31 0.01
N ALA A 65 -3.14 10.57 -1.09
CA ALA A 65 -1.87 10.49 -1.81
C ALA A 65 -1.46 11.85 -2.38
N LYS A 66 -2.40 12.58 -2.97
CA LYS A 66 -2.17 13.95 -3.44
C LYS A 66 -1.75 14.87 -2.29
N PHE A 67 -2.45 14.80 -1.16
CA PHE A 67 -2.11 15.57 0.04
C PHE A 67 -0.69 15.26 0.53
N ALA A 68 -0.33 13.97 0.64
CA ALA A 68 0.99 13.55 1.07
C ALA A 68 2.08 14.09 0.13
N VAL A 69 1.88 14.02 -1.18
CA VAL A 69 2.82 14.57 -2.17
C VAL A 69 2.97 16.08 -2.01
N THR A 70 1.87 16.81 -1.86
CA THR A 70 1.93 18.29 -1.74
C THR A 70 2.55 18.75 -0.42
N THR A 71 2.36 17.99 0.66
CA THR A 71 2.79 18.38 2.01
C THR A 71 4.21 17.92 2.33
N LEU A 72 4.60 16.72 1.90
CA LEU A 72 5.87 16.10 2.29
C LEU A 72 6.98 16.27 1.25
N ALA A 73 6.66 16.41 -0.05
CA ALA A 73 7.71 16.45 -1.07
C ALA A 73 8.63 17.68 -0.92
N LYS A 74 8.04 18.87 -0.72
CA LYS A 74 8.80 20.13 -0.58
C LYS A 74 9.76 20.15 0.63
N PRO A 75 9.34 19.84 1.87
CA PRO A 75 10.26 19.84 3.01
C PRO A 75 11.35 18.75 2.90
N LEU A 76 11.11 17.68 2.14
CA LEU A 76 12.10 16.64 1.86
C LEU A 76 13.00 16.94 0.66
N GLY A 77 12.83 18.10 0.00
CA GLY A 77 13.61 18.48 -1.18
C GLY A 77 13.32 17.61 -2.42
N LEU A 78 12.18 16.90 -2.43
CA LEU A 78 11.79 16.00 -3.51
C LEU A 78 10.93 16.71 -4.55
N LYS A 79 11.19 16.44 -5.84
CA LYS A 79 10.30 16.81 -6.95
C LYS A 79 9.47 15.59 -7.30
N VAL A 80 8.18 15.61 -6.99
CA VAL A 80 7.30 14.46 -7.23
C VAL A 80 6.24 14.82 -8.27
N LYS A 81 6.13 14.01 -9.32
CA LYS A 81 5.02 14.00 -10.26
C LYS A 81 4.07 12.87 -9.85
N PHE A 82 2.95 13.23 -9.24
CA PHE A 82 1.90 12.27 -8.91
C PHE A 82 1.09 11.90 -10.17
N VAL A 83 0.87 10.61 -10.39
CA VAL A 83 0.07 10.10 -11.49
C VAL A 83 -0.97 9.15 -10.92
N LEU A 84 -2.25 9.44 -11.16
CA LEU A 84 -3.37 8.61 -10.71
C LEU A 84 -3.92 7.79 -11.88
N GLY A 85 -4.06 6.48 -11.69
CA GLY A 85 -4.70 5.56 -12.63
C GLY A 85 -5.96 4.95 -12.01
N ASP A 86 -6.97 4.73 -12.85
CA ASP A 86 -8.22 4.09 -12.45
C ASP A 86 -8.17 2.57 -12.64
N THR A 87 -8.64 1.83 -11.64
CA THR A 87 -8.92 0.39 -11.74
C THR A 87 -10.24 0.08 -11.03
N PRO A 88 -11.37 0.11 -11.75
CA PRO A 88 -12.66 -0.27 -11.19
C PRO A 88 -12.61 -1.69 -10.64
N VAL A 89 -13.21 -1.91 -9.46
CA VAL A 89 -13.19 -3.22 -8.78
C VAL A 89 -13.90 -4.29 -9.61
N GLU A 90 -14.90 -3.89 -10.38
CA GLU A 90 -15.67 -4.72 -11.30
C GLU A 90 -14.82 -5.27 -12.45
N GLN A 91 -13.71 -4.61 -12.78
CA GLN A 91 -12.79 -5.04 -13.84
C GLN A 91 -11.74 -6.04 -13.34
N GLY A 92 -11.75 -6.35 -12.03
CA GLY A 92 -10.81 -7.27 -11.42
C GLY A 92 -9.35 -6.79 -11.47
N PRO A 93 -8.37 -7.65 -11.18
CA PRO A 93 -6.97 -7.25 -11.02
C PRO A 93 -6.22 -7.02 -12.34
N ALA A 94 -6.77 -7.42 -13.48
CA ALA A 94 -6.07 -7.43 -14.77
C ALA A 94 -5.58 -6.04 -15.24
N PRO A 95 -6.36 -4.94 -15.11
CA PRO A 95 -5.90 -3.61 -15.53
C PRO A 95 -4.77 -3.06 -14.64
N ALA A 96 -4.79 -3.37 -13.34
CA ALA A 96 -3.72 -2.99 -12.40
C ALA A 96 -2.38 -3.68 -12.77
N GLN A 97 -2.45 -4.95 -13.16
CA GLN A 97 -1.27 -5.71 -13.58
C GLN A 97 -0.64 -5.16 -14.86
N ALA A 98 -1.44 -4.67 -15.82
CA ALA A 98 -0.93 -4.07 -17.05
C ALA A 98 -0.20 -2.74 -16.83
N LEU A 99 -0.64 -1.92 -15.87
CA LEU A 99 0.02 -0.67 -15.50
C LEU A 99 1.32 -0.91 -14.72
N ALA A 100 1.38 -1.94 -13.87
CA ALA A 100 2.58 -2.26 -13.09
C ALA A 100 3.77 -2.74 -13.94
N GLN A 101 3.52 -3.16 -15.19
CA GLN A 101 4.53 -3.62 -16.14
C GLN A 101 5.01 -2.51 -17.10
N LYS A 102 4.52 -1.27 -16.94
CA LYS A 102 4.78 -0.15 -17.84
C LYS A 102 5.60 0.94 -17.16
#